data_AF-A0A0C9WJG3-F1
#
_entry.id   AF-A0A0C9WJG3-F1
#
_cell.length_a   1.000
_cell.length_b   1.000
_cell.length_c   1.000
_cell.angle_alpha   90.00
_cell.angle_beta   90.00
_cell.angle_gamma   90.00
#
_symmetry.space_group_name_H-M   'P 1'
#
loop_
_entity.id
_entity.type
_entity.pdbx_description
1 polymer ?
#
loop_
_entity_poly.entity_id
_entity_poly.type
_entity_poly.pdbx_seq_one_letter_code
_entity_poly.pdbx_strand_id
1 'polypeptide(L)'
;MNWKDSGISSKSDAEVNLLVQDVLLDPKFKAEDLRGFSAAKENRRSDAAEKKTPFADSFQTADINIEVPSGDKSVPPATFSVPGLLYRKLTTVIQATFSSPLGSHFHFSPFMLFHRSPSGEEQRVFSEVYNSDVCIDEHDNIQRAPLPPDEPFCKLEKVLAILMIWSDSTHLANFGTAKLWPIYLLFGNISKYIHGQPNSGACQHVAYIPSLPDSFQDFASSFFCKWGTQKKDLMTHCRRELMHGVWRFLLDDDFIHAYKYGMVITCADGIKRRVYPRFFTYSADYPEKVLLATIRDKGLCPCPRCLVPKSKLDQTGTKRDSNFRLKNARTYLLDKVRTARDAIYRLGMAISGAVVDRLLKATSSVPTVNAFVNKLGSDFDIPRMLVVDLLHEFELGVWKALFTHLIRVLYAAASDGSLVAELDRR
;
A
#
# COMPACT_ATOMS: atom_id res chain seq x y z
N MET A 1 -28.58 -1.18 35.83
CA MET A 1 -27.71 -2.37 35.72
C MET A 1 -28.10 -3.27 34.56
N ASN A 2 -29.37 -3.63 34.35
CA ASN A 2 -29.80 -4.50 33.22
C ASN A 2 -29.24 -4.13 31.82
N TRP A 3 -29.01 -2.86 31.51
CA TRP A 3 -28.38 -2.42 30.24
C TRP A 3 -26.85 -2.65 30.19
N LYS A 4 -26.17 -2.55 31.34
CA LYS A 4 -24.75 -2.90 31.47
C LYS A 4 -24.55 -4.37 31.15
N ASP A 5 -25.48 -5.21 31.61
CA ASP A 5 -25.36 -6.66 31.63
C ASP A 5 -26.01 -7.37 30.41
N SER A 6 -26.62 -6.62 29.47
CA SER A 6 -27.36 -7.18 28.32
C SER A 6 -26.53 -7.42 27.04
N GLY A 7 -25.19 -7.28 27.10
CA GLY A 7 -24.29 -7.41 25.94
C GLY A 7 -23.35 -8.61 26.00
N ILE A 8 -22.81 -9.02 24.84
CA ILE A 8 -21.81 -10.10 24.72
C ILE A 8 -20.43 -9.66 25.27
N SER A 9 -20.15 -8.35 25.24
CA SER A 9 -19.01 -7.72 25.88
C SER A 9 -19.44 -6.97 27.14
N SER A 10 -18.68 -7.14 28.22
CA SER A 10 -18.93 -6.44 29.49
C SER A 10 -18.59 -4.95 29.36
N LYS A 11 -19.57 -4.07 29.59
CA LYS A 11 -19.32 -2.62 29.72
C LYS A 11 -18.67 -2.34 31.08
N SER A 12 -17.62 -1.53 31.09
CA SER A 12 -16.91 -1.16 32.33
C SER A 12 -17.74 -0.21 33.20
N ASP A 13 -17.46 -0.16 34.50
CA ASP A 13 -18.08 0.82 35.40
C ASP A 13 -17.77 2.26 35.00
N ALA A 14 -16.58 2.50 34.43
CA ALA A 14 -16.18 3.81 33.93
C ALA A 14 -17.09 4.29 32.77
N GLU A 15 -17.39 3.41 31.80
CA GLU A 15 -18.26 3.75 30.67
C GLU A 15 -19.72 4.00 31.11
N VAL A 16 -20.20 3.26 32.10
CA VAL A 16 -21.54 3.48 32.67
C VAL A 16 -21.61 4.83 33.38
N ASN A 17 -20.56 5.19 34.13
CA ASN A 17 -20.47 6.49 34.78
C ASN A 17 -20.43 7.64 33.76
N LEU A 18 -19.67 7.50 32.67
CA LEU A 18 -19.63 8.49 31.58
C LEU A 18 -21.00 8.66 30.92
N LEU A 19 -21.73 7.58 30.64
CA LEU A 19 -23.09 7.68 30.09
C LEU A 19 -24.01 8.50 31.01
N VAL A 20 -23.92 8.29 32.32
CA VAL A 20 -24.75 9.05 33.27
C VAL A 20 -24.31 10.51 33.34
N GLN A 21 -23.04 10.78 33.58
CA GLN A 21 -22.53 12.13 33.84
C GLN A 21 -22.51 13.01 32.60
N ASP A 22 -22.03 12.47 31.48
CA ASP A 22 -21.73 13.27 30.30
C ASP A 22 -22.89 13.30 29.29
N VAL A 23 -23.85 12.37 29.41
CA VAL A 23 -24.99 12.29 28.48
C VAL A 23 -26.31 12.50 29.20
N LEU A 24 -26.65 11.66 30.18
CA LEU A 24 -27.98 11.71 30.80
C LEU A 24 -28.19 12.91 31.73
N LEU A 25 -27.12 13.40 32.35
CA LEU A 25 -27.12 14.59 33.22
C LEU A 25 -26.72 15.87 32.49
N ASP A 26 -26.39 15.83 31.19
CA ASP A 26 -26.10 17.04 30.42
C ASP A 26 -27.35 17.96 30.43
N PRO A 27 -27.24 19.26 30.77
CA PRO A 27 -28.38 20.17 30.82
C PRO A 27 -29.16 20.32 29.51
N LYS A 28 -28.54 19.95 28.38
CA LYS A 28 -29.16 19.94 27.04
C LYS A 28 -29.84 18.61 26.72
N PHE A 29 -29.59 17.57 27.49
CA PHE A 29 -30.22 16.27 27.30
C PHE A 29 -31.70 16.36 27.67
N LYS A 30 -32.56 15.94 26.73
CA LYS A 30 -34.00 15.85 26.93
C LYS A 30 -34.43 14.43 26.63
N ALA A 31 -34.88 13.71 27.65
CA ALA A 31 -35.36 12.34 27.49
C ALA A 31 -36.52 12.23 26.48
N GLU A 32 -37.28 13.31 26.30
CA GLU A 32 -38.38 13.42 25.34
C GLU A 32 -37.93 13.27 23.89
N ASP A 33 -36.71 13.71 23.55
CA ASP A 33 -36.13 13.61 22.20
C ASP A 33 -35.87 12.15 21.80
N LEU A 34 -35.82 11.24 22.77
CA LEU A 34 -35.67 9.80 22.54
C LEU A 34 -37.00 9.08 22.30
N ARG A 35 -38.16 9.76 22.38
CA ARG A 35 -39.45 9.13 22.08
C ARG A 35 -39.50 8.74 20.60
N GLY A 36 -39.64 7.43 20.34
CA GLY A 36 -39.60 6.88 18.99
C GLY A 36 -38.19 6.72 18.40
N PHE A 37 -37.15 6.87 19.23
CA PHE A 37 -35.78 6.57 18.84
C PHE A 37 -35.66 5.11 18.40
N SER A 38 -34.96 4.92 17.28
CA SER A 38 -34.57 3.60 16.78
C SER A 38 -33.15 3.72 16.25
N ALA A 39 -32.22 3.00 16.85
CA ALA A 39 -30.82 3.00 16.41
C ALA A 39 -30.70 2.67 14.91
N ALA A 40 -31.53 1.76 14.38
CA ALA A 40 -31.55 1.45 12.96
C ALA A 40 -32.00 2.64 12.07
N LYS A 41 -32.98 3.42 12.52
CA LYS A 41 -33.47 4.60 11.80
C LYS A 41 -32.45 5.74 11.87
N GLU A 42 -31.88 5.96 13.05
CA GLU A 42 -30.87 7.01 13.26
C GLU A 42 -29.56 6.68 12.53
N ASN A 43 -29.14 5.41 12.49
CA ASN A 43 -28.01 4.98 11.65
C ASN A 43 -28.29 5.26 10.17
N ARG A 44 -29.47 4.89 9.64
CA ARG A 44 -29.84 5.23 8.24
C ARG A 44 -29.85 6.73 7.98
N ARG A 45 -30.26 7.55 8.96
CA ARG A 45 -30.24 9.01 8.85
C ARG A 45 -28.81 9.54 8.88
N SER A 46 -27.95 8.97 9.72
CA SER A 46 -26.50 9.26 9.77
C SER A 46 -25.83 8.90 8.45
N ASP A 47 -26.04 7.69 7.93
CA ASP A 47 -25.52 7.23 6.64
C ASP A 47 -25.98 8.14 5.48
N ALA A 48 -27.23 8.63 5.54
CA ALA A 48 -27.75 9.56 4.55
C ALA A 48 -27.14 10.97 4.67
N ALA A 49 -26.82 11.41 5.88
CA ALA A 49 -26.15 12.69 6.14
C ALA A 49 -24.65 12.63 5.80
N GLU A 50 -24.00 11.48 5.95
CA GLU A 50 -22.59 11.25 5.60
C GLU A 50 -22.28 11.44 4.12
N LYS A 51 -23.29 11.36 3.25
CA LYS A 51 -23.17 11.67 1.81
C LYS A 51 -22.76 13.12 1.52
N LYS A 52 -22.71 14.00 2.52
CA LYS A 52 -22.31 15.42 2.42
C LYS A 52 -21.29 15.80 3.50
N THR A 53 -20.21 15.04 3.59
CA THR A 53 -19.09 15.39 4.49
C THR A 53 -17.96 16.05 3.70
N PRO A 54 -17.24 17.02 4.28
CA PRO A 54 -16.04 17.60 3.66
C PRO A 54 -15.00 16.55 3.26
N PHE A 55 -14.98 15.40 3.95
CA PHE A 55 -14.13 14.26 3.59
C PHE A 55 -14.60 13.58 2.31
N ALA A 56 -15.88 13.22 2.20
CA ALA A 56 -16.43 12.63 0.97
C ALA A 56 -16.29 13.57 -0.23
N ASP A 57 -16.53 14.87 -0.02
CA ASP A 57 -16.38 15.92 -1.04
C ASP A 57 -14.92 16.13 -1.49
N SER A 58 -13.95 15.62 -0.73
CA SER A 58 -12.53 15.69 -1.11
C SER A 58 -12.14 14.66 -2.18
N PHE A 59 -12.97 13.66 -2.45
CA PHE A 59 -12.73 12.61 -3.44
C PHE A 59 -13.44 12.88 -4.76
N GLN A 60 -12.77 12.50 -5.83
CA GLN A 60 -13.32 12.42 -7.18
C GLN A 60 -13.66 10.98 -7.52
N THR A 61 -14.57 10.78 -8.46
CA THR A 61 -14.90 9.46 -9.00
C THR A 61 -14.31 9.28 -10.39
N ALA A 62 -13.88 8.06 -10.71
CA ALA A 62 -13.46 7.69 -12.05
C ALA A 62 -13.77 6.21 -12.32
N ASP A 63 -13.81 5.88 -13.60
CA ASP A 63 -13.84 4.50 -14.05
C ASP A 63 -12.44 4.07 -14.52
N ILE A 64 -12.08 2.82 -14.25
CA ILE A 64 -10.80 2.26 -14.65
C ILE A 64 -10.97 1.30 -15.81
N ASN A 65 -10.38 1.68 -16.94
CA ASN A 65 -10.36 0.86 -18.13
C ASN A 65 -9.28 -0.22 -18.03
N ILE A 66 -9.69 -1.48 -18.22
CA ILE A 66 -8.78 -2.62 -18.33
C ILE A 66 -8.95 -3.33 -19.67
N GLU A 67 -7.86 -3.81 -20.25
CA GLU A 67 -7.89 -4.62 -21.47
C GLU A 67 -8.14 -6.10 -21.14
N VAL A 68 -9.13 -6.68 -21.81
CA VAL A 68 -9.53 -8.08 -21.67
C VAL A 68 -9.19 -8.83 -22.96
N PRO A 69 -8.38 -9.90 -22.92
CA PRO A 69 -8.08 -10.68 -24.12
C PRO A 69 -9.30 -11.51 -24.54
N SER A 70 -9.50 -11.68 -25.84
CA SER A 70 -10.57 -12.51 -26.43
C SER A 70 -10.29 -14.02 -26.33
N GLY A 71 -9.01 -14.39 -26.22
CA GLY A 71 -8.55 -15.78 -26.31
C GLY A 71 -8.47 -16.33 -27.74
N ASP A 72 -8.77 -15.50 -28.74
CA ASP A 72 -8.76 -15.81 -30.17
C ASP A 72 -7.86 -14.82 -30.92
N LYS A 73 -6.97 -15.32 -31.78
CA LYS A 73 -6.08 -14.48 -32.60
C LYS A 73 -6.82 -13.60 -33.61
N SER A 74 -8.06 -13.94 -33.96
CA SER A 74 -8.88 -13.24 -34.95
C SER A 74 -9.76 -12.15 -34.34
N VAL A 75 -9.92 -12.14 -33.02
CA VAL A 75 -10.77 -11.19 -32.30
C VAL A 75 -9.87 -10.26 -31.49
N PRO A 76 -9.89 -8.93 -31.72
CA PRO A 76 -9.09 -7.99 -30.95
C PRO A 76 -9.51 -7.99 -29.47
N PRO A 77 -8.63 -7.57 -28.55
CA PRO A 77 -9.00 -7.41 -27.15
C PRO A 77 -10.05 -6.31 -26.99
N ALA A 78 -10.87 -6.45 -25.95
CA ALA A 78 -11.90 -5.48 -25.61
C ALA A 78 -11.49 -4.70 -24.36
N THR A 79 -11.93 -3.45 -24.28
CA THR A 79 -11.78 -2.64 -23.07
C THR A 79 -13.03 -2.80 -22.21
N PHE A 80 -12.84 -3.08 -20.92
CA PHE A 80 -13.90 -3.07 -19.94
C PHE A 80 -13.69 -1.93 -18.95
N SER A 81 -14.73 -1.11 -18.75
CA SER A 81 -14.73 0.00 -17.79
C SER A 81 -15.16 -0.51 -16.41
N VAL A 82 -14.28 -0.45 -15.42
CA VAL A 82 -14.56 -0.81 -14.03
C VAL A 82 -14.94 0.45 -13.27
N PRO A 83 -16.24 0.63 -12.91
CA PRO A 83 -16.67 1.86 -12.26
C PRO A 83 -16.30 1.90 -10.78
N GLY A 84 -16.31 3.12 -10.22
CA GLY A 84 -16.32 3.31 -8.77
C GLY A 84 -14.95 3.46 -8.12
N LEU A 85 -13.90 3.84 -8.87
CA LEU A 85 -12.70 4.36 -8.22
C LEU A 85 -13.05 5.69 -7.54
N LEU A 86 -12.86 5.77 -6.23
CA LEU A 86 -12.83 7.02 -5.49
C LEU A 86 -11.36 7.42 -5.30
N TYR A 87 -10.97 8.63 -5.66
CA TYR A 87 -9.57 9.04 -5.58
C TYR A 87 -9.36 10.53 -5.31
N ARG A 88 -8.15 10.87 -4.86
CA ARG A 88 -7.59 12.21 -4.80
C ARG A 88 -6.32 12.21 -5.64
N LYS A 89 -6.10 13.25 -6.44
CA LYS A 89 -4.85 13.42 -7.19
C LYS A 89 -3.66 13.46 -6.22
N LEU A 90 -2.61 12.69 -6.51
CA LEU A 90 -1.41 12.64 -5.67
C LEU A 90 -0.79 14.04 -5.49
N THR A 91 -0.71 14.83 -6.56
CA THR A 91 -0.19 16.20 -6.53
C THR A 91 -1.00 17.11 -5.60
N THR A 92 -2.34 17.00 -5.62
CA THR A 92 -3.23 17.74 -4.71
C THR A 92 -3.04 17.31 -3.27
N VAL A 93 -2.89 16.01 -2.98
CA VAL A 93 -2.61 15.52 -1.62
C VAL A 93 -1.27 16.05 -1.13
N ILE A 94 -0.21 15.96 -1.94
CA ILE A 94 1.12 16.46 -1.61
C ILE A 94 1.09 17.96 -1.32
N GLN A 95 0.48 18.75 -2.21
CA GLN A 95 0.34 20.20 -2.03
C GLN A 95 -0.40 20.54 -0.74
N ALA A 96 -1.57 19.92 -0.52
CA ALA A 96 -2.38 20.17 0.66
C ALA A 96 -1.62 19.83 1.95
N THR A 97 -0.90 18.71 2.00
CA THR A 97 -0.16 18.32 3.20
C THR A 97 1.01 19.26 3.48
N PHE A 98 1.80 19.64 2.46
CA PHE A 98 2.93 20.56 2.61
C PHE A 98 2.50 21.98 3.03
N SER A 99 1.29 22.42 2.63
CA SER A 99 0.72 23.70 3.04
C SER A 99 -0.07 23.63 4.36
N SER A 100 -0.36 22.44 4.88
CA SER A 100 -1.14 22.27 6.11
C SER A 100 -0.30 22.50 7.37
N PRO A 101 -0.93 22.63 8.56
CA PRO A 101 -0.18 22.68 9.83
C PRO A 101 0.79 21.50 10.02
N LEU A 102 0.49 20.32 9.44
CA LEU A 102 1.40 19.17 9.49
C LEU A 102 2.74 19.47 8.79
N GLY A 103 2.71 20.29 7.74
CA GLY A 103 3.90 20.74 7.01
C GLY A 103 4.93 21.48 7.88
N SER A 104 4.52 22.06 9.00
CA SER A 104 5.44 22.70 9.96
C SER A 104 6.35 21.70 10.69
N HIS A 105 6.00 20.41 10.68
CA HIS A 105 6.80 19.33 11.26
C HIS A 105 7.69 18.61 10.23
N PHE A 106 7.73 19.08 8.98
CA PHE A 106 8.47 18.42 7.92
C PHE A 106 9.97 18.70 8.05
N HIS A 107 10.77 17.64 7.98
CA HIS A 107 12.19 17.72 7.69
C HIS A 107 12.37 17.82 6.17
N PHE A 108 12.81 18.99 5.70
CA PHE A 108 13.04 19.27 4.29
C PHE A 108 14.43 18.85 3.79
N SER A 109 15.43 18.92 4.68
CA SER A 109 16.81 18.53 4.42
C SER A 109 17.15 17.27 5.22
N PRO A 110 17.68 16.22 4.58
CA PRO A 110 18.11 15.03 5.29
C PRO A 110 19.42 15.29 6.04
N PHE A 111 19.71 14.46 7.04
CA PHE A 111 20.93 14.58 7.84
C PHE A 111 21.37 13.23 8.41
N MET A 112 22.67 13.07 8.65
CA MET A 112 23.19 11.93 9.39
C MET A 112 23.03 12.18 10.89
N LEU A 113 22.47 11.21 11.62
CA LEU A 113 22.29 11.29 13.06
C LEU A 113 23.30 10.39 13.77
N PHE A 114 24.05 10.92 14.72
CA PHE A 114 25.01 10.14 15.51
C PHE A 114 24.65 10.19 17.00
N HIS A 115 24.75 9.04 17.65
CA HIS A 115 24.72 8.95 19.11
C HIS A 115 26.16 8.86 19.62
N ARG A 116 26.50 9.72 20.59
CA ARG A 116 27.80 9.71 21.23
C ARG A 116 27.68 9.16 22.64
N SER A 117 28.38 8.06 22.93
CA SER A 117 28.38 7.45 24.25
C SER A 117 29.13 8.32 25.28
N PRO A 118 28.94 8.09 26.59
CA PRO A 118 29.76 8.72 27.62
C PRO A 118 31.26 8.42 27.50
N SER A 119 31.65 7.30 26.87
CA SER A 119 33.04 6.96 26.55
C SER A 119 33.59 7.68 25.31
N GLY A 120 32.77 8.47 24.63
CA GLY A 120 33.15 9.27 23.46
C GLY A 120 33.01 8.57 22.11
N GLU A 121 32.55 7.31 22.09
CA GLU A 121 32.30 6.53 20.88
C GLU A 121 31.08 7.06 20.13
N GLU A 122 31.21 7.27 18.82
CA GLU A 122 30.11 7.71 17.96
C GLU A 122 29.54 6.55 17.15
N GLN A 123 28.21 6.42 17.17
CA GLN A 123 27.48 5.39 16.45
C GLN A 123 26.43 6.02 15.54
N ARG A 124 26.39 5.60 14.28
CA ARG A 124 25.36 6.05 13.32
C ARG A 124 23.99 5.53 13.75
N VAL A 125 23.02 6.43 13.85
CA VAL A 125 21.62 6.13 14.17
C VAL A 125 20.77 6.20 12.90
N PHE A 126 19.96 5.17 12.69
CA PHE A 126 18.91 5.12 11.67
C PHE A 126 17.57 5.04 12.37
N SER A 127 16.81 6.14 12.37
CA SER A 127 15.55 6.22 13.12
C SER A 127 14.35 6.63 12.28
N GLU A 128 14.57 7.34 11.18
CA GLU A 128 13.55 7.97 10.33
C GLU A 128 14.03 7.98 8.87
N VAL A 129 13.14 8.14 7.90
CA VAL A 129 13.55 8.07 6.48
C VAL A 129 14.52 9.19 6.12
N TYR A 130 14.29 10.41 6.61
CA TYR A 130 15.16 11.57 6.37
C TYR A 130 16.56 11.50 7.00
N ASN A 131 16.87 10.46 7.80
CA ASN A 131 18.24 10.19 8.25
C ASN A 131 18.86 8.91 7.66
N SER A 132 18.17 8.29 6.70
CA SER A 132 18.70 7.17 5.93
C SER A 132 19.62 7.65 4.81
N ASP A 133 20.61 6.82 4.48
CA ASP A 133 21.54 7.13 3.38
C ASP A 133 20.79 7.23 2.05
N VAL A 134 19.75 6.41 1.84
CA VAL A 134 18.89 6.47 0.64
C VAL A 134 18.22 7.84 0.48
N CYS A 135 17.78 8.47 1.57
CA CYS A 135 17.17 9.79 1.49
C CYS A 135 18.20 10.90 1.24
N ILE A 136 19.41 10.76 1.79
CA ILE A 136 20.53 11.68 1.55
C ILE A 136 20.93 11.61 0.07
N ASP A 137 21.15 10.41 -0.45
CA ASP A 137 21.52 10.18 -1.86
C ASP A 137 20.44 10.72 -2.81
N GLU A 138 19.16 10.48 -2.51
CA GLU A 138 18.07 10.96 -3.36
C GLU A 138 17.89 12.47 -3.26
N HIS A 139 18.16 13.07 -2.09
CA HIS A 139 18.16 14.52 -1.94
C HIS A 139 19.24 15.15 -2.82
N ASP A 140 20.45 14.58 -2.81
CA ASP A 140 21.55 15.00 -3.68
C ASP A 140 21.20 14.85 -5.16
N ASN A 141 20.49 13.78 -5.53
CA ASN A 141 20.02 13.56 -6.91
C ASN A 141 19.05 14.66 -7.35
N ILE A 142 18.09 15.06 -6.51
CA ILE A 142 17.15 16.13 -6.89
C ILE A 142 17.82 17.50 -6.98
N GLN A 143 18.90 17.75 -6.23
CA GLN A 143 19.66 18.99 -6.40
C GLN A 143 20.19 19.12 -7.83
N ARG A 144 20.62 18.00 -8.42
CA ARG A 144 21.09 17.88 -9.81
C ARG A 144 19.99 17.62 -10.84
N ALA A 145 18.74 17.41 -10.42
CA ALA A 145 17.65 17.11 -11.33
C ALA A 145 17.36 18.29 -12.28
N PRO A 146 16.92 18.00 -13.52
CA PRO A 146 16.59 19.04 -14.48
C PRO A 146 15.46 19.92 -13.95
N LEU A 147 15.55 21.21 -14.24
CA LEU A 147 14.45 22.15 -14.08
C LEU A 147 13.49 22.00 -15.26
N PRO A 148 12.22 22.40 -15.10
CA PRO A 148 11.27 22.35 -16.21
C PRO A 148 11.71 23.36 -17.29
N PRO A 149 11.54 23.04 -18.59
CA PRO A 149 12.08 23.84 -19.69
C PRO A 149 11.59 25.29 -19.74
N ASP A 150 10.42 25.56 -19.19
CA ASP A 150 9.76 26.86 -19.06
C ASP A 150 10.26 27.69 -17.86
N GLU A 151 10.91 27.06 -16.88
CA GLU A 151 11.56 27.75 -15.75
C GLU A 151 13.05 27.34 -15.57
N PRO A 152 13.91 27.53 -16.59
CA PRO A 152 15.28 27.02 -16.58
C PRO A 152 16.19 27.68 -15.53
N PHE A 153 15.76 28.82 -14.97
CA PHE A 153 16.51 29.60 -13.98
C PHE A 153 15.85 29.60 -12.59
N CYS A 154 14.95 28.65 -12.31
CA CYS A 154 14.31 28.52 -11.00
C CYS A 154 15.37 28.36 -9.89
N LYS A 155 15.36 29.28 -8.91
CA LYS A 155 16.29 29.28 -7.76
C LYS A 155 15.63 28.81 -6.45
N LEU A 156 14.43 28.26 -6.53
CA LEU A 156 13.74 27.76 -5.35
C LEU A 156 14.50 26.59 -4.74
N GLU A 157 14.48 26.51 -3.41
CA GLU A 157 14.98 25.35 -2.68
C GLU A 157 14.29 24.09 -3.20
N LYS A 158 15.09 23.07 -3.56
CA LYS A 158 14.59 21.77 -3.99
C LYS A 158 14.52 20.85 -2.79
N VAL A 159 13.34 20.29 -2.51
CA VAL A 159 13.11 19.42 -1.36
C VAL A 159 12.38 18.15 -1.77
N LEU A 160 12.54 17.09 -0.98
CA LEU A 160 11.88 15.81 -1.23
C LEU A 160 10.49 15.77 -0.58
N ALA A 161 9.51 15.25 -1.32
CA ALA A 161 8.32 14.66 -0.74
C ALA A 161 8.52 13.14 -0.67
N ILE A 162 8.80 12.64 0.53
CA ILE A 162 9.12 11.23 0.81
C ILE A 162 7.80 10.45 0.89
N LEU A 163 7.36 9.88 -0.23
CA LEU A 163 6.09 9.15 -0.31
C LEU A 163 6.25 7.74 0.26
N MET A 164 5.50 7.46 1.32
CA MET A 164 5.34 6.14 1.89
C MET A 164 3.90 5.69 1.65
N ILE A 165 3.71 4.59 0.93
CA ILE A 165 2.39 4.11 0.52
C ILE A 165 2.02 2.86 1.33
N TRP A 166 0.74 2.77 1.67
CA TRP A 166 0.12 1.54 2.17
C TRP A 166 -1.13 1.23 1.38
N SER A 167 -1.42 -0.05 1.23
CA SER A 167 -2.76 -0.48 0.86
C SER A 167 -3.05 -1.82 1.51
N ASP A 168 -4.33 -2.00 1.85
CA ASP A 168 -4.80 -3.16 2.58
C ASP A 168 -6.27 -3.39 2.24
N SER A 169 -6.62 -4.56 1.71
CA SER A 169 -8.01 -4.88 1.42
C SER A 169 -8.73 -5.34 2.70
N THR A 170 -9.65 -4.52 3.18
CA THR A 170 -10.37 -4.73 4.44
C THR A 170 -11.82 -5.14 4.22
N HIS A 171 -12.30 -6.07 5.04
CA HIS A 171 -13.71 -6.41 5.12
C HIS A 171 -14.42 -5.40 6.03
N LEU A 172 -15.45 -4.72 5.53
CA LEU A 172 -16.14 -3.67 6.29
C LEU A 172 -17.12 -4.20 7.34
N ALA A 173 -17.53 -5.47 7.22
CA ALA A 173 -18.43 -6.11 8.17
C ALA A 173 -18.11 -7.60 8.28
N ASN A 174 -18.25 -8.14 9.50
CA ASN A 174 -18.16 -9.60 9.75
C ASN A 174 -19.32 -10.36 9.06
N PHE A 175 -20.40 -9.66 8.72
CA PHE A 175 -21.55 -10.19 7.98
C PHE A 175 -21.83 -9.27 6.78
N GLY A 176 -21.56 -9.77 5.57
CA GLY A 176 -21.75 -9.04 4.32
C GLY A 176 -20.59 -9.25 3.34
N THR A 177 -20.78 -8.80 2.09
CA THR A 177 -19.77 -8.87 1.02
C THR A 177 -19.04 -7.54 0.81
N ALA A 178 -19.36 -6.50 1.59
CA ALA A 178 -18.77 -5.18 1.48
C ALA A 178 -17.27 -5.23 1.84
N LYS A 179 -16.44 -4.95 0.84
CA LYS A 179 -14.98 -4.84 0.96
C LYS A 179 -14.57 -3.42 0.62
N LEU A 180 -13.61 -2.90 1.35
CA LEU A 180 -12.93 -1.65 1.05
C LEU A 180 -11.48 -1.97 0.71
N TRP A 181 -10.91 -1.21 -0.21
CA TRP A 181 -9.51 -1.37 -0.57
C TRP A 181 -8.83 0.00 -0.66
N PRO A 182 -8.50 0.60 0.49
CA PRO A 182 -7.84 1.89 0.55
C PRO A 182 -6.39 1.86 0.04
N ILE A 183 -5.97 2.98 -0.53
CA ILE A 183 -4.58 3.39 -0.69
C ILE A 183 -4.36 4.58 0.23
N TYR A 184 -3.36 4.47 1.10
CA TYR A 184 -2.92 5.50 2.02
C TYR A 184 -1.54 6.05 1.62
N LEU A 185 -1.31 7.33 1.92
CA LEU A 185 -0.04 8.02 1.79
C LEU A 185 0.32 8.66 3.13
N LEU A 186 1.49 8.31 3.66
CA LEU A 186 2.16 9.08 4.71
C LEU A 186 3.43 9.68 4.14
N PHE A 187 3.91 10.74 4.78
CA PHE A 187 5.14 11.42 4.39
C PHE A 187 6.28 11.03 5.32
N GLY A 188 7.33 10.42 4.78
CA GLY A 188 8.54 10.13 5.56
C GLY A 188 9.33 11.38 5.96
N ASN A 189 8.84 12.57 5.63
CA ASN A 189 9.36 13.87 6.08
C ASN A 189 9.04 14.17 7.55
N ILE A 190 8.08 13.46 8.17
CA ILE A 190 7.72 13.68 9.57
C ILE A 190 8.14 12.49 10.43
N SER A 191 8.33 12.75 11.72
CA SER A 191 8.72 11.69 12.65
C SER A 191 7.61 10.65 12.85
N LYS A 192 8.01 9.39 13.03
CA LYS A 192 7.11 8.30 13.43
C LYS A 192 6.29 8.59 14.69
N TYR A 193 6.76 9.46 15.59
CA TYR A 193 5.99 9.84 16.78
C TYR A 193 4.73 10.63 16.43
N ILE A 194 4.77 11.44 15.37
CA ILE A 194 3.60 12.16 14.85
C ILE A 194 2.71 11.18 14.07
N HIS A 195 3.30 10.30 13.27
CA HIS A 195 2.54 9.22 12.61
C HIS A 195 1.74 8.36 13.60
N GLY A 196 2.31 8.07 14.77
CA GLY A 196 1.67 7.27 15.81
C GLY A 196 0.53 7.98 16.55
N GLN A 197 0.31 9.27 16.34
CA GLN A 197 -0.80 10.00 16.95
C GLN A 197 -2.07 9.85 16.10
N PRO A 198 -3.16 9.28 16.62
CA PRO A 198 -4.39 9.01 15.85
C PRO A 198 -5.00 10.24 15.15
N ASN A 199 -4.87 11.42 15.77
CA ASN A 199 -5.49 12.65 15.30
C ASN A 199 -4.49 13.64 14.66
N SER A 200 -3.28 13.20 14.33
CA SER A 200 -2.26 14.06 13.68
C SER A 200 -2.65 14.49 12.27
N GLY A 201 -3.57 13.77 11.63
CA GLY A 201 -3.87 13.95 10.21
C GLY A 201 -2.74 13.49 9.28
N ALA A 202 -1.76 12.72 9.79
CA ALA A 202 -0.60 12.31 9.00
C ALA A 202 -0.88 11.22 7.96
N CYS A 203 -1.92 10.41 8.18
CA CYS A 203 -2.36 9.39 7.24
C CYS A 203 -3.33 10.00 6.21
N GLN A 204 -2.86 10.19 4.98
CA GLN A 204 -3.70 10.70 3.90
C GLN A 204 -4.33 9.54 3.14
N HIS A 205 -5.65 9.60 2.95
CA HIS A 205 -6.33 8.68 2.05
C HIS A 205 -6.18 9.18 0.61
N VAL A 206 -5.68 8.32 -0.27
CA VAL A 206 -5.43 8.64 -1.68
C VAL A 206 -6.54 8.08 -2.56
N ALA A 207 -6.91 6.83 -2.37
CA ALA A 207 -7.92 6.19 -3.21
C ALA A 207 -8.59 5.00 -2.53
N TYR A 208 -9.70 4.56 -3.11
CA TYR A 208 -10.37 3.31 -2.79
C TYR A 208 -10.56 2.50 -4.07
N ILE A 209 -9.82 1.40 -4.17
CA ILE A 209 -9.76 0.53 -5.35
C ILE A 209 -11.11 -0.21 -5.48
N PRO A 210 -11.79 -0.13 -6.65
CA PRO A 210 -13.00 -0.89 -6.87
C PRO A 210 -12.68 -2.38 -7.05
N SER A 211 -13.68 -3.23 -6.84
CA SER A 211 -13.61 -4.64 -7.26
C SER A 211 -14.11 -4.79 -8.69
N LEU A 212 -13.71 -5.87 -9.37
CA LEU A 212 -14.37 -6.25 -10.63
C LEU A 212 -15.87 -6.52 -10.33
N PRO A 213 -16.80 -5.79 -10.99
CA PRO A 213 -18.23 -5.94 -10.73
C PRO A 213 -18.75 -7.29 -11.25
N ASP A 214 -19.93 -7.71 -10.80
CA ASP A 214 -20.55 -8.95 -11.30
C ASP A 214 -20.80 -8.91 -12.82
N SER A 215 -21.13 -7.73 -13.35
CA SER A 215 -21.27 -7.48 -14.80
C SER A 215 -20.00 -7.79 -15.60
N PHE A 216 -18.83 -7.78 -14.96
CA PHE A 216 -17.58 -8.22 -15.60
C PHE A 216 -17.61 -9.72 -15.93
N GLN A 217 -18.18 -10.56 -15.06
CA GLN A 217 -18.24 -11.99 -15.33
C GLN A 217 -19.17 -12.30 -16.51
N ASP A 218 -20.30 -11.60 -16.61
CA ASP A 218 -21.24 -11.74 -17.72
C ASP A 218 -20.57 -11.34 -19.04
N PHE A 219 -19.92 -10.18 -19.05
CA PHE A 219 -19.11 -9.72 -20.17
C PHE A 219 -18.01 -10.72 -20.54
N ALA A 220 -17.19 -11.13 -19.58
CA ALA A 220 -16.05 -12.00 -19.84
C ALA A 220 -16.49 -13.40 -20.31
N SER A 221 -17.62 -13.91 -19.80
CA SER A 221 -18.16 -15.22 -20.20
C SER A 221 -18.65 -15.24 -21.64
N SER A 222 -19.19 -14.13 -22.14
CA SER A 222 -19.66 -14.00 -23.52
C SER A 222 -18.54 -13.64 -24.49
N PHE A 223 -17.56 -12.85 -24.05
CA PHE A 223 -16.48 -12.35 -24.90
C PHE A 223 -15.27 -13.30 -25.00
N PHE A 224 -14.85 -13.93 -23.91
CA PHE A 224 -13.64 -14.75 -23.88
C PHE A 224 -13.93 -16.19 -24.33
N CYS A 225 -13.50 -16.56 -25.54
CA CYS A 225 -13.82 -17.86 -26.14
C CYS A 225 -13.32 -19.08 -25.34
N LYS A 226 -12.34 -18.90 -24.43
CA LYS A 226 -11.78 -19.96 -23.57
C LYS A 226 -12.34 -19.95 -22.15
N TRP A 227 -13.44 -19.24 -21.91
CA TRP A 227 -14.04 -19.09 -20.58
C TRP A 227 -14.21 -20.41 -19.82
N GLY A 228 -14.77 -21.43 -20.47
CA GLY A 228 -15.04 -22.74 -19.83
C GLY A 228 -13.79 -23.44 -19.26
N THR A 229 -12.59 -23.17 -19.81
CA THR A 229 -11.34 -23.81 -19.36
C THR A 229 -10.41 -22.86 -18.60
N GLN A 230 -10.50 -21.55 -18.85
CA GLN A 230 -9.54 -20.56 -18.35
C GLN A 230 -10.18 -19.42 -17.54
N LYS A 231 -11.43 -19.56 -17.07
CA LYS A 231 -12.11 -18.58 -16.21
C LYS A 231 -11.21 -18.09 -15.07
N LYS A 232 -10.61 -19.01 -14.30
CA LYS A 232 -9.78 -18.64 -13.14
C LYS A 232 -8.57 -17.80 -13.54
N ASP A 233 -7.86 -18.20 -14.59
CA ASP A 233 -6.67 -17.50 -15.06
C ASP A 233 -7.01 -16.10 -15.58
N LEU A 234 -8.12 -15.97 -16.34
CA LEU A 234 -8.61 -14.67 -16.82
C LEU A 234 -8.99 -13.76 -15.66
N MET A 235 -9.79 -14.24 -14.71
CA MET A 235 -10.21 -13.44 -13.55
C MET A 235 -9.00 -12.98 -12.72
N THR A 236 -8.01 -13.86 -12.50
CA THR A 236 -6.78 -13.49 -11.80
C THR A 236 -5.95 -12.47 -12.59
N HIS A 237 -5.86 -12.62 -13.91
CA HIS A 237 -5.18 -11.66 -14.78
C HIS A 237 -5.85 -10.28 -14.75
N CYS A 238 -7.17 -10.21 -14.95
CA CYS A 238 -7.90 -8.95 -14.95
C CYS A 238 -7.91 -8.23 -13.60
N ARG A 239 -7.83 -8.95 -12.47
CA ARG A 239 -7.61 -8.32 -11.15
C ARG A 239 -6.24 -7.65 -11.04
N ARG A 240 -5.20 -8.24 -11.63
CA ARG A 240 -3.87 -7.61 -11.72
C ARG A 240 -3.93 -6.39 -12.63
N GLU A 241 -4.59 -6.51 -13.79
CA GLU A 241 -4.79 -5.37 -14.69
C GLU A 241 -5.54 -4.23 -14.00
N LEU A 242 -6.53 -4.51 -13.15
CA LEU A 242 -7.25 -3.49 -12.39
C LEU A 242 -6.35 -2.75 -11.39
N MET A 243 -5.57 -3.48 -10.57
CA MET A 243 -4.61 -2.87 -9.64
C MET A 243 -3.63 -1.95 -10.37
N HIS A 244 -3.03 -2.42 -11.47
CA HIS A 244 -2.10 -1.61 -12.26
C HIS A 244 -2.80 -0.55 -13.12
N GLY A 245 -4.08 -0.72 -13.43
CA GLY A 245 -4.93 0.29 -14.07
C GLY A 245 -5.17 1.47 -13.14
N VAL A 246 -5.51 1.19 -11.87
CA VAL A 246 -5.63 2.23 -10.83
C VAL A 246 -4.33 2.98 -10.64
N TRP A 247 -3.20 2.28 -10.45
CA TRP A 247 -1.91 2.96 -10.29
C TRP A 247 -1.53 3.77 -11.52
N ARG A 248 -1.80 3.28 -12.74
CA ARG A 248 -1.54 4.03 -13.97
C ARG A 248 -2.39 5.30 -14.07
N PHE A 249 -3.62 5.25 -13.56
CA PHE A 249 -4.51 6.39 -13.48
C PHE A 249 -4.05 7.41 -12.42
N LEU A 250 -3.64 6.95 -11.23
CA LEU A 250 -3.12 7.81 -10.17
C LEU A 250 -1.77 8.45 -10.51
N LEU A 251 -0.94 7.75 -11.29
CA LEU A 251 0.30 8.26 -11.89
C LEU A 251 -0.02 9.03 -13.19
N ASP A 252 -0.87 10.05 -13.04
CA ASP A 252 -1.29 10.96 -14.11
C ASP A 252 -0.15 11.85 -14.59
N ASP A 253 -0.37 12.57 -15.69
CA ASP A 253 0.68 13.36 -16.32
C ASP A 253 1.16 14.52 -15.42
N ASP A 254 0.28 15.05 -14.57
CA ASP A 254 0.63 16.05 -13.54
C ASP A 254 1.62 15.47 -12.53
N PHE A 255 1.36 14.26 -12.03
CA PHE A 255 2.27 13.56 -11.11
C PHE A 255 3.60 13.22 -11.79
N ILE A 256 3.58 12.76 -13.04
CA ILE A 256 4.82 12.44 -13.78
C ILE A 256 5.64 13.70 -14.03
N HIS A 257 4.99 14.82 -14.36
CA HIS A 257 5.66 16.10 -14.45
C HIS A 257 6.30 16.49 -13.11
N ALA A 258 5.54 16.45 -12.01
CA ALA A 258 6.03 16.76 -10.67
C ALA A 258 7.16 15.81 -10.22
N TYR A 259 7.09 14.53 -10.58
CA TYR A 259 8.14 13.56 -10.30
C TYR A 259 9.43 13.94 -11.03
N LYS A 260 9.35 14.35 -12.29
CA LYS A 260 10.53 14.71 -13.08
C LYS A 260 11.12 16.08 -12.72
N TYR A 261 10.28 17.10 -12.60
CA TYR A 261 10.68 18.51 -12.51
C TYR A 261 10.36 19.18 -11.18
N GLY A 262 9.73 18.47 -10.26
CA GLY A 262 9.20 19.04 -9.02
C GLY A 262 7.96 19.89 -9.26
N MET A 263 7.25 20.18 -8.19
CA MET A 263 6.11 21.11 -8.17
C MET A 263 6.35 22.23 -7.18
N VAL A 264 5.98 23.46 -7.52
CA VAL A 264 6.17 24.62 -6.64
C VAL A 264 5.04 24.67 -5.61
N ILE A 265 5.39 24.64 -4.33
CA ILE A 265 4.44 24.68 -3.22
C ILE A 265 4.86 25.79 -2.25
N THR A 266 3.92 26.63 -1.84
CA THR A 266 4.08 27.46 -0.64
C THR A 266 3.83 26.58 0.58
N CYS A 267 4.90 26.27 1.32
CA CYS A 267 4.83 25.41 2.48
C CYS A 267 4.18 26.11 3.68
N ALA A 268 3.90 25.36 4.75
CA ALA A 268 3.27 25.86 5.96
C ALA A 268 4.02 27.02 6.66
N ASP A 269 5.34 27.13 6.44
CA ASP A 269 6.20 28.22 6.92
C ASP A 269 6.15 29.47 6.01
N GLY A 270 5.32 29.47 4.97
CA GLY A 270 5.20 30.56 4.00
C GLY A 270 6.29 30.56 2.91
N ILE A 271 7.26 29.66 2.96
CA ILE A 271 8.36 29.60 2.00
C ILE A 271 7.95 28.79 0.77
N LYS A 272 8.22 29.34 -0.43
CA LYS A 272 8.04 28.62 -1.69
C LYS A 272 9.20 27.68 -1.93
N ARG A 273 8.89 26.41 -2.14
CA ARG A 273 9.87 25.36 -2.45
C ARG A 273 9.46 24.59 -3.69
N ARG A 274 10.45 24.02 -4.39
CA ARG A 274 10.21 23.08 -5.49
C ARG A 274 10.30 21.67 -4.91
N VAL A 275 9.15 21.03 -4.75
CA VAL A 275 8.99 19.75 -4.07
C VAL A 275 9.01 18.61 -5.08
N TYR A 276 9.90 17.64 -4.90
CA TYR A 276 10.07 16.47 -5.75
C TYR A 276 9.48 15.22 -5.07
N PRO A 277 8.35 14.68 -5.55
CA PRO A 277 7.75 13.46 -5.00
C PRO A 277 8.59 12.24 -5.33
N ARG A 278 8.88 11.39 -4.33
CA ARG A 278 9.63 10.13 -4.50
C ARG A 278 9.00 9.02 -3.70
N PHE A 279 8.74 7.87 -4.34
CA PHE A 279 8.31 6.66 -3.64
C PHE A 279 9.49 6.03 -2.92
N PHE A 280 9.41 5.98 -1.59
CA PHE A 280 10.43 5.32 -0.76
C PHE A 280 9.98 3.94 -0.33
N THR A 281 8.72 3.82 0.10
CA THR A 281 8.18 2.56 0.60
C THR A 281 6.77 2.33 0.08
N TYR A 282 6.45 1.06 -0.11
CA TYR A 282 5.10 0.57 -0.28
C TYR A 282 4.94 -0.68 0.59
N SER A 283 4.15 -0.56 1.66
CA SER A 283 3.81 -1.68 2.53
C SER A 283 2.40 -2.19 2.22
N ALA A 284 2.25 -3.51 2.24
CA ALA A 284 0.98 -4.22 2.10
C ALA A 284 1.16 -5.66 2.61
N ASP A 285 0.08 -6.43 2.69
CA ASP A 285 0.19 -7.86 2.98
C ASP A 285 0.83 -8.64 1.80
N TYR A 286 1.10 -9.93 1.99
CA TYR A 286 1.76 -10.74 0.96
C TYR A 286 0.93 -10.87 -0.34
N PRO A 287 -0.36 -11.27 -0.31
CA PRO A 287 -1.21 -11.31 -1.50
C PRO A 287 -1.21 -10.00 -2.29
N GLU A 288 -1.25 -8.86 -1.60
CA GLU A 288 -1.24 -7.55 -2.24
C GLU A 288 0.15 -7.18 -2.80
N LYS A 289 1.23 -7.44 -2.05
CA LYS A 289 2.60 -7.33 -2.57
C LYS A 289 2.82 -8.15 -3.83
N VAL A 290 2.20 -9.32 -3.94
CA VAL A 290 2.27 -10.16 -5.14
C VAL A 290 1.62 -9.46 -6.35
N LEU A 291 0.49 -8.75 -6.15
CA LEU A 291 -0.14 -7.94 -7.18
C LEU A 291 0.75 -6.76 -7.58
N LEU A 292 1.27 -6.02 -6.60
CA LEU A 292 2.15 -4.86 -6.80
C LEU A 292 3.47 -5.25 -7.49
N ALA A 293 4.09 -6.35 -7.07
CA ALA A 293 5.33 -6.88 -7.66
C ALA A 293 5.11 -7.55 -9.02
N THR A 294 3.87 -7.76 -9.47
CA THR A 294 3.53 -8.52 -10.69
C THR A 294 4.15 -9.92 -10.71
N ILE A 295 3.97 -10.66 -9.62
CA ILE A 295 4.44 -12.06 -9.51
C ILE A 295 3.27 -13.03 -9.26
N ARG A 296 3.56 -14.33 -9.32
CA ARG A 296 2.63 -15.42 -9.03
C ARG A 296 2.58 -15.64 -7.52
N ASP A 297 1.37 -15.67 -6.98
CA ASP A 297 1.14 -16.06 -5.59
C ASP A 297 1.75 -17.43 -5.31
N LYS A 298 2.61 -17.51 -4.30
CA LYS A 298 3.33 -18.72 -3.88
C LYS A 298 4.05 -19.45 -5.04
N GLY A 299 4.52 -18.70 -6.04
CA GLY A 299 5.26 -19.21 -7.21
C GLY A 299 6.60 -19.87 -6.89
N LEU A 300 7.34 -20.27 -7.92
CA LEU A 300 8.69 -20.87 -7.80
C LEU A 300 9.69 -19.97 -7.06
N CYS A 301 9.54 -18.66 -7.18
CA CYS A 301 10.27 -17.65 -6.44
C CYS A 301 9.21 -16.73 -5.81
N PRO A 302 8.81 -16.93 -4.55
CA PRO A 302 7.64 -16.26 -3.98
C PRO A 302 7.95 -14.89 -3.36
N CYS A 303 9.22 -14.58 -3.03
CA CYS A 303 9.59 -13.31 -2.39
C CYS A 303 9.45 -12.13 -3.39
N PRO A 304 8.78 -11.02 -3.06
CA PRO A 304 8.65 -9.87 -3.97
C PRO A 304 9.95 -9.08 -4.20
N ARG A 305 10.99 -9.33 -3.38
CA ARG A 305 12.25 -8.56 -3.43
C ARG A 305 13.40 -9.29 -4.13
N CYS A 306 13.39 -10.62 -4.14
CA CYS A 306 14.50 -11.44 -4.65
C CYS A 306 14.01 -12.74 -5.28
N LEU A 307 14.91 -13.44 -5.98
CA LEU A 307 14.63 -14.67 -6.71
C LEU A 307 14.85 -15.95 -5.87
N VAL A 308 14.80 -15.87 -4.54
CA VAL A 308 14.96 -17.05 -3.67
C VAL A 308 13.94 -18.13 -4.06
N PRO A 309 14.38 -19.36 -4.37
CA PRO A 309 13.47 -20.43 -4.72
C PRO A 309 12.60 -20.85 -3.54
N LYS A 310 11.34 -21.21 -3.81
CA LYS A 310 10.38 -21.72 -2.82
C LYS A 310 10.90 -22.95 -2.07
N SER A 311 11.65 -23.80 -2.76
CA SER A 311 12.29 -25.00 -2.21
C SER A 311 13.49 -24.71 -1.29
N LYS A 312 13.84 -23.44 -1.09
CA LYS A 312 14.97 -22.99 -0.25
C LYS A 312 14.52 -22.07 0.89
N LEU A 313 13.22 -21.87 1.08
CA LEU A 313 12.70 -21.00 2.14
C LEU A 313 12.99 -21.51 3.55
N ASP A 314 13.21 -22.83 3.70
CA ASP A 314 13.72 -23.47 4.92
C ASP A 314 15.10 -22.93 5.35
N GLN A 315 15.83 -22.28 4.44
CA GLN A 315 17.18 -21.75 4.68
C GLN A 315 17.18 -20.26 5.07
N THR A 316 16.00 -19.67 5.22
CA THR A 316 15.84 -18.23 5.52
C THR A 316 16.67 -17.84 6.73
N GLY A 317 17.46 -16.77 6.59
CA GLY A 317 18.30 -16.24 7.68
C GLY A 317 19.69 -16.89 7.80
N THR A 318 19.98 -17.95 7.04
CA THR A 318 21.35 -18.46 6.93
C THR A 318 22.24 -17.49 6.16
N LYS A 319 23.57 -17.49 6.41
CA LYS A 319 24.53 -16.68 5.64
C LYS A 319 24.42 -16.93 4.13
N ARG A 320 24.14 -18.18 3.72
CA ARG A 320 23.95 -18.56 2.32
C ARG A 320 22.70 -17.93 1.74
N ASP A 321 21.57 -17.98 2.45
CA ASP A 321 20.34 -17.31 2.04
C ASP A 321 20.54 -15.79 1.93
N SER A 322 21.08 -15.13 2.96
CA SER A 322 21.33 -13.68 2.92
C SER A 322 22.18 -13.28 1.72
N ASN A 323 23.29 -13.99 1.46
CA ASN A 323 24.12 -13.75 0.29
C ASN A 323 23.37 -14.00 -1.03
N PHE A 324 22.53 -15.03 -1.10
CA PHE A 324 21.72 -15.31 -2.28
C PHE A 324 20.73 -14.19 -2.55
N ARG A 325 19.99 -13.73 -1.54
CA ARG A 325 18.98 -12.67 -1.67
C ARG A 325 19.60 -11.34 -2.12
N LEU A 326 20.79 -11.01 -1.63
CA LEU A 326 21.55 -9.82 -2.04
C LEU A 326 22.02 -9.91 -3.50
N LYS A 327 22.57 -11.07 -3.91
CA LYS A 327 23.08 -11.27 -5.27
C LYS A 327 21.97 -11.45 -6.32
N ASN A 328 20.80 -11.90 -5.90
CA ASN A 328 19.68 -12.25 -6.78
C ASN A 328 18.44 -11.41 -6.45
N ALA A 329 18.65 -10.09 -6.27
CA ALA A 329 17.57 -9.13 -6.26
C ALA A 329 16.77 -9.24 -7.57
N ARG A 330 15.46 -9.00 -7.49
CA ARG A 330 14.62 -9.05 -8.69
C ARG A 330 14.92 -7.91 -9.62
N THR A 331 14.80 -8.18 -10.91
CA THR A 331 14.74 -7.17 -11.96
C THR A 331 13.44 -7.35 -12.72
N TYR A 332 12.83 -6.24 -13.14
CA TYR A 332 11.58 -6.29 -13.89
C TYR A 332 11.85 -6.67 -15.35
N LEU A 333 11.22 -7.75 -15.82
CA LEU A 333 11.49 -8.34 -17.13
C LEU A 333 10.55 -7.77 -18.21
N LEU A 334 10.62 -6.45 -18.45
CA LEU A 334 9.66 -5.72 -19.30
C LEU A 334 9.48 -6.36 -20.68
N ASP A 335 10.56 -6.71 -21.37
CA ASP A 335 10.48 -7.30 -22.72
C ASP A 335 9.79 -8.66 -22.71
N LYS A 336 10.12 -9.53 -21.74
CA LYS A 336 9.45 -10.83 -21.60
C LYS A 336 7.98 -10.67 -21.25
N VAL A 337 7.62 -9.69 -20.43
CA VAL A 337 6.23 -9.36 -20.10
C VAL A 337 5.49 -8.89 -21.36
N ARG A 338 6.09 -8.01 -22.17
CA ARG A 338 5.51 -7.55 -23.44
C ARG A 338 5.31 -8.70 -24.42
N THR A 339 6.31 -9.56 -24.60
CA THR A 339 6.18 -10.75 -25.46
C THR A 339 5.09 -11.70 -24.97
N ALA A 340 5.00 -11.93 -23.65
CA ALA A 340 3.95 -12.76 -23.08
C ALA A 340 2.55 -12.14 -23.27
N ARG A 341 2.43 -10.82 -23.13
CA ARG A 341 1.18 -10.10 -23.42
C ARG A 341 0.81 -10.17 -24.89
N ASP A 342 1.75 -9.95 -25.81
CA ASP A 342 1.49 -10.07 -27.25
C ASP A 342 0.98 -11.48 -27.60
N ALA A 343 1.56 -12.52 -27.01
CA ALA A 343 1.07 -13.89 -27.19
C ALA A 343 -0.38 -14.06 -26.69
N ILE A 344 -0.74 -13.48 -25.55
CA ILE A 344 -2.10 -13.57 -24.98
C ILE A 344 -3.10 -12.74 -25.80
N TYR A 345 -2.81 -11.46 -25.98
CA TYR A 345 -3.75 -10.45 -26.48
C TYR A 345 -3.85 -10.42 -28.02
N ARG A 346 -2.78 -10.78 -28.75
CA ARG A 346 -2.77 -10.78 -30.22
C ARG A 346 -2.87 -12.17 -30.82
N LEU A 347 -2.25 -13.17 -30.18
CA LEU A 347 -2.22 -14.54 -30.70
C LEU A 347 -3.24 -15.47 -30.01
N GLY A 348 -4.02 -14.96 -29.05
CA GLY A 348 -5.02 -15.73 -28.33
C GLY A 348 -4.43 -16.85 -27.47
N MET A 349 -3.16 -16.79 -27.08
CA MET A 349 -2.52 -17.85 -26.29
C MET A 349 -3.06 -17.88 -24.85
N ALA A 350 -3.01 -19.04 -24.22
CA ALA A 350 -3.47 -19.22 -22.84
C ALA A 350 -2.62 -18.41 -21.85
N ILE A 351 -3.28 -17.75 -20.90
CA ILE A 351 -2.65 -16.86 -19.90
C ILE A 351 -1.67 -17.65 -19.02
N SER A 352 -2.07 -18.85 -18.59
CA SER A 352 -1.23 -19.80 -17.84
C SER A 352 -0.72 -20.93 -18.75
N GLY A 353 -0.45 -20.63 -20.02
CA GLY A 353 -0.01 -21.61 -21.03
C GLY A 353 1.50 -21.78 -21.14
N ALA A 354 1.93 -22.79 -21.90
CA ALA A 354 3.34 -23.14 -22.10
C ALA A 354 4.20 -21.99 -22.65
N VAL A 355 3.65 -21.12 -23.50
CA VAL A 355 4.35 -19.94 -24.03
C VAL A 355 4.67 -18.94 -22.92
N VAL A 356 3.66 -18.55 -22.13
CA VAL A 356 3.82 -17.61 -21.01
C VAL A 356 4.71 -18.22 -19.92
N ASP A 357 4.54 -19.51 -19.64
CA ASP A 357 5.34 -20.21 -18.64
C ASP A 357 6.83 -20.23 -19.00
N ARG A 358 7.18 -20.46 -20.27
CA ARG A 358 8.57 -20.44 -20.75
C ARG A 358 9.24 -19.08 -20.52
N LEU A 359 8.48 -18.00 -20.62
CA LEU A 359 8.98 -16.64 -20.47
C LEU A 359 9.11 -16.22 -19.00
N LEU A 360 8.10 -16.54 -18.17
CA LEU A 360 7.91 -15.86 -16.89
C LEU A 360 7.87 -16.78 -15.66
N LYS A 361 7.65 -18.10 -15.83
CA LYS A 361 7.44 -19.01 -14.69
C LYS A 361 8.67 -19.18 -13.80
N ALA A 362 9.86 -19.23 -14.40
CA ALA A 362 11.12 -19.44 -13.68
C ALA A 362 11.37 -18.38 -12.59
N THR A 363 11.00 -17.13 -12.86
CA THR A 363 11.08 -16.01 -11.91
C THR A 363 9.76 -15.76 -11.20
N SER A 364 8.74 -16.57 -11.45
CA SER A 364 7.36 -16.35 -10.98
C SER A 364 6.74 -15.03 -11.43
N SER A 365 7.23 -14.42 -12.51
CA SER A 365 6.64 -13.21 -13.08
C SER A 365 5.28 -13.54 -13.73
N VAL A 366 4.47 -12.51 -13.97
CA VAL A 366 3.15 -12.61 -14.61
C VAL A 366 3.06 -11.66 -15.81
N PRO A 367 2.16 -11.90 -16.79
CA PRO A 367 2.07 -11.09 -18.00
C PRO A 367 1.31 -9.76 -17.79
N THR A 368 1.58 -9.06 -16.70
CA THR A 368 0.97 -7.74 -16.38
C THR A 368 2.05 -6.67 -16.43
N VAL A 369 1.78 -5.59 -17.17
CA VAL A 369 2.68 -4.42 -17.20
C VAL A 369 2.56 -3.68 -15.86
N ASN A 370 3.67 -3.56 -15.15
CA ASN A 370 3.71 -2.83 -13.89
C ASN A 370 3.54 -1.31 -14.15
N ALA A 371 2.60 -0.68 -13.46
CA ALA A 371 2.28 0.74 -13.65
C ALA A 371 3.46 1.66 -13.33
N PHE A 372 4.19 1.40 -12.25
CA PHE A 372 5.34 2.21 -11.84
C PHE A 372 6.45 2.15 -12.86
N VAL A 373 6.83 0.97 -13.33
CA VAL A 373 7.83 0.84 -14.40
C VAL A 373 7.36 1.49 -15.70
N ASN A 374 6.08 1.35 -16.04
CA ASN A 374 5.54 1.94 -17.26
C ASN A 374 5.55 3.48 -17.24
N LYS A 375 5.24 4.08 -16.08
CA LYS A 375 5.08 5.53 -15.94
C LYS A 375 6.36 6.25 -15.48
N LEU A 376 7.16 5.63 -14.61
CA LEU A 376 8.36 6.22 -14.02
C LEU A 376 9.66 5.77 -14.71
N GLY A 377 9.60 4.74 -15.56
CA GLY A 377 10.74 4.24 -16.34
C GLY A 377 11.18 2.82 -15.98
N SER A 378 11.92 2.19 -16.89
CA SER A 378 12.44 0.81 -16.74
C SER A 378 13.33 0.61 -15.53
N ASP A 379 13.96 1.69 -15.07
CA ASP A 379 14.96 1.66 -14.00
C ASP A 379 14.33 1.80 -12.61
N PHE A 380 12.99 1.95 -12.53
CA PHE A 380 12.29 2.03 -11.26
C PHE A 380 12.34 0.69 -10.49
N ASP A 381 12.98 0.70 -9.32
CA ASP A 381 13.23 -0.48 -8.50
C ASP A 381 12.01 -0.88 -7.64
N ILE A 382 11.06 -1.60 -8.25
CA ILE A 382 9.89 -2.15 -7.55
C ILE A 382 10.30 -2.99 -6.32
N PRO A 383 11.28 -3.92 -6.41
CA PRO A 383 11.73 -4.72 -5.27
C PRO A 383 12.19 -3.92 -4.04
N ARG A 384 12.85 -2.78 -4.23
CA ARG A 384 13.30 -1.92 -3.12
C ARG A 384 12.18 -1.13 -2.49
N MET A 385 11.18 -0.72 -3.28
CA MET A 385 10.01 -0.03 -2.77
C MET A 385 9.18 -0.91 -1.83
N LEU A 386 9.06 -2.21 -2.10
CA LEU A 386 8.22 -3.12 -1.32
C LEU A 386 8.88 -3.50 0.02
N VAL A 387 8.36 -2.95 1.12
CA VAL A 387 8.88 -3.15 2.49
C VAL A 387 8.11 -4.21 3.26
N VAL A 388 8.63 -4.67 4.40
CA VAL A 388 7.95 -5.64 5.27
C VAL A 388 6.77 -4.96 5.96
N ASP A 389 5.63 -5.64 5.99
CA ASP A 389 4.47 -5.21 6.78
C ASP A 389 4.52 -5.94 8.12
N LEU A 390 5.04 -5.29 9.16
CA LEU A 390 5.19 -5.92 10.47
C LEU A 390 3.84 -6.27 11.10
N LEU A 391 2.78 -5.51 10.81
CA LEU A 391 1.46 -5.81 11.37
C LEU A 391 0.94 -7.13 10.79
N HIS A 392 0.89 -7.25 9.46
CA HIS A 392 0.30 -8.41 8.80
C HIS A 392 1.23 -9.62 8.73
N GLU A 393 2.55 -9.41 8.59
CA GLU A 393 3.52 -10.52 8.43
C GLU A 393 4.03 -11.03 9.79
N PHE A 394 4.09 -10.18 10.81
CA PHE A 394 4.65 -10.53 12.13
C PHE A 394 3.59 -10.62 13.23
N GLU A 395 2.88 -9.52 13.53
CA GLU A 395 1.99 -9.42 14.70
C GLU A 395 0.68 -10.22 14.54
N LEU A 396 -0.04 -9.98 13.44
CA LEU A 396 -1.26 -10.70 13.05
C LEU A 396 -0.93 -11.93 12.19
N GLY A 397 0.31 -12.03 11.72
CA GLY A 397 0.78 -13.12 10.89
C GLY A 397 1.03 -14.41 11.65
N VAL A 398 1.48 -15.44 10.90
CA VAL A 398 1.78 -16.76 11.47
C VAL A 398 3.04 -16.75 12.34
N TRP A 399 3.93 -15.75 12.15
CA TRP A 399 5.22 -15.74 12.81
C TRP A 399 5.13 -15.65 14.33
N LYS A 400 4.35 -14.71 14.89
CA LYS A 400 4.20 -14.60 16.35
C LYS A 400 3.67 -15.89 16.97
N ALA A 401 2.72 -16.55 16.31
CA ALA A 401 2.20 -17.84 16.73
C ALA A 401 3.28 -18.95 16.67
N LEU A 402 4.06 -19.00 15.59
CA LEU A 402 5.17 -19.94 15.44
C LEU A 402 6.25 -19.70 16.49
N PHE A 403 6.69 -18.45 16.68
CA PHE A 403 7.68 -18.09 17.68
C PHE A 403 7.21 -18.47 19.09
N THR A 404 5.97 -18.13 19.43
CA THR A 404 5.35 -18.54 20.71
C THR A 404 5.35 -20.07 20.87
N HIS A 405 5.05 -20.82 19.81
CA HIS A 405 5.10 -22.28 19.83
C HIS A 405 6.53 -22.80 20.04
N LEU A 406 7.53 -22.24 19.37
CA LEU A 406 8.94 -22.60 19.54
C LEU A 406 9.42 -22.35 20.98
N ILE A 407 9.07 -21.20 21.57
CA ILE A 407 9.38 -20.91 22.98
C ILE A 407 8.76 -21.95 23.92
N ARG A 408 7.50 -22.36 23.67
CA ARG A 408 6.85 -23.43 24.46
C ARG A 408 7.54 -24.78 24.32
N VAL A 409 8.05 -25.12 23.13
CA VAL A 409 8.84 -26.35 22.92
C VAL A 409 10.14 -26.31 23.72
N LEU A 410 10.83 -25.16 23.76
CA LEU A 410 12.04 -25.00 24.57
C LEU A 410 11.77 -25.17 26.07
N TYR A 411 10.68 -24.59 26.58
CA TYR A 411 10.24 -24.82 27.97
C TYR A 411 9.86 -26.28 28.24
N ALA A 412 9.23 -26.96 27.29
CA ALA A 412 8.90 -28.38 27.46
C ALA A 412 10.15 -29.27 27.49
N ALA A 413 11.19 -28.92 26.72
CA ALA A 413 12.46 -29.63 26.69
C ALA A 413 13.34 -29.34 27.92
N ALA A 414 13.30 -28.11 28.43
CA ALA A 414 13.99 -27.68 29.65
C ALA A 414 13.08 -26.77 30.46
N SER A 415 12.38 -27.36 31.44
CA SER A 415 11.36 -26.68 32.25
C SER A 415 11.91 -25.59 33.16
N ASP A 416 13.22 -25.57 33.39
CA ASP A 416 13.94 -24.50 34.09
C ASP A 416 14.16 -23.24 33.24
N GLY A 417 13.77 -23.27 31.96
CA GLY A 417 13.91 -22.15 31.02
C GLY A 417 15.34 -21.93 30.50
N SER A 418 16.28 -22.82 30.82
CA SER A 418 17.69 -22.69 30.44
C SER A 418 17.89 -22.55 28.92
N LEU A 419 17.13 -23.30 28.12
CA LEU A 419 17.18 -23.22 26.65
C LEU A 419 16.60 -21.93 26.08
N VAL A 420 15.61 -21.31 26.75
CA VAL A 420 15.09 -20.00 26.37
C VAL A 420 16.11 -18.92 26.67
N ALA A 421 16.77 -18.98 27.83
CA ALA A 421 17.85 -18.08 28.19
C ALA A 421 19.10 -18.24 27.30
N GLU A 422 19.34 -19.43 26.73
CA GLU A 422 20.35 -19.60 25.68
C GLU A 422 19.92 -18.94 24.37
N LEU A 423 18.65 -19.08 23.97
CA LEU A 423 18.13 -18.44 22.76
C LEU A 423 18.23 -16.91 22.84
N ASP A 424 17.84 -16.30 23.96
CA ASP A 424 17.88 -14.84 24.17
C ASP A 424 19.30 -14.25 24.19
N ARG A 425 20.32 -15.08 24.46
CA ARG A 425 21.73 -14.64 24.47
C ARG A 425 22.35 -14.53 23.07
N ARG A 426 21.71 -15.08 22.04
CA ARG A 426 22.19 -15.08 20.65
C ARG A 426 21.62 -13.89 19.89
#